data_AF-A0A701H6Y6-F1
#
_entry.id   AF-A0A701H6Y6-F1
#
_cell.length_a   1.000
_cell.length_b   1.000
_cell.length_c   1.000
_cell.angle_alpha   90.00
_cell.angle_beta   90.00
_cell.angle_gamma   90.00
#
_symmetry.space_group_name_H-M   'P 1'
#
loop_
_entity.id
_entity.type
_entity.pdbx_description
1 polymer ?
#
loop_
_entity_poly.entity_id
_entity_poly.type
_entity_poly.pdbx_seq_one_letter_code
_entity_poly.pdbx_strand_id
1 'polypeptide(L)'
;MQKPILSLNSTCIVGGILWLLPVIVVHADKIVCPAVIHFSQAPIISSAEGWNVSSRAARMLNDGGFLSSGDPKEQADLKGEDAVVDGKKGRLWEIDPEDNRRGIWFSCSYGQWAVLLARKVQGTVATCWSPDVLPAKLICK
;
A
#
# COMPACT_ATOMS: atom_id res chain seq x y z
N MET A 1 80.97 25.41 3.79
CA MET A 1 81.09 23.93 3.84
C MET A 1 79.75 23.35 4.27
N GLN A 2 79.16 22.51 3.41
CA GLN A 2 77.85 21.88 3.56
C GLN A 2 77.83 20.83 4.68
N LYS A 3 76.71 20.77 5.41
CA LYS A 3 76.06 19.53 5.84
C LYS A 3 74.55 19.76 5.84
N PRO A 4 73.76 19.10 4.97
CA PRO A 4 72.31 19.04 5.13
C PRO A 4 71.95 17.88 6.06
N ILE A 5 71.08 18.14 7.04
CA ILE A 5 70.46 17.11 7.88
C ILE A 5 69.12 16.74 7.24
N LEU A 6 68.97 15.47 6.91
CA LEU A 6 67.73 14.82 6.48
C LEU A 6 66.67 14.88 7.58
N SER A 7 65.43 15.23 7.23
CA SER A 7 64.25 14.83 8.00
C SER A 7 63.02 14.67 7.09
N LEU A 8 62.59 13.41 7.05
CA LEU A 8 61.34 12.78 6.61
C LEU A 8 60.14 13.63 6.18
N ASN A 9 59.59 13.23 5.02
CA ASN A 9 58.18 12.87 4.77
C ASN A 9 57.10 13.55 5.61
N SER A 10 56.19 14.28 4.95
CA SER A 10 54.77 13.94 4.99
C SER A 10 53.99 14.69 3.91
N THR A 11 53.64 13.99 2.85
CA THR A 11 52.54 14.37 1.94
C THR A 11 51.23 14.38 2.72
N CYS A 12 50.76 15.55 3.14
CA CYS A 12 49.38 15.72 3.59
C CYS A 12 48.46 15.80 2.37
N ILE A 13 48.07 14.63 1.86
CA ILE A 13 46.90 14.49 1.00
C ILE A 13 45.69 14.82 1.89
N VAL A 14 45.09 15.99 1.70
CA VAL A 14 43.78 16.32 2.28
C VAL A 14 42.74 15.49 1.53
N GLY A 15 42.62 14.22 1.92
CA GLY A 15 41.57 13.32 1.47
C GLY A 15 40.28 13.65 2.20
N GLY A 16 39.51 14.59 1.66
CA GLY A 16 38.13 14.80 2.08
C GLY A 16 37.30 13.58 1.68
N ILE A 17 37.06 12.68 2.62
CA ILE A 17 36.10 11.58 2.45
C ILE A 17 34.72 12.23 2.39
N LEU A 18 34.19 12.41 1.18
CA LEU A 18 32.82 12.81 0.94
C LEU A 18 31.93 11.63 1.35
N TRP A 19 31.40 11.67 2.57
CA TRP A 19 30.41 10.71 3.06
C TRP A 19 29.14 10.85 2.23
N LEU A 20 29.04 10.07 1.15
CA LEU A 20 27.79 9.84 0.43
C LEU A 20 26.87 9.03 1.36
N LEU A 21 26.11 9.72 2.21
CA LEU A 21 25.01 9.09 2.93
C LEU A 21 24.02 8.56 1.89
N PRO A 22 23.71 7.26 1.87
CA PRO A 22 22.68 6.74 0.98
C PRO A 22 21.35 7.36 1.39
N VAL A 23 20.78 8.18 0.50
CA VAL A 23 19.40 8.62 0.63
C VAL A 23 18.56 7.37 0.41
N ILE A 24 18.09 6.76 1.50
CA ILE A 24 17.12 5.67 1.43
C ILE A 24 15.84 6.30 0.90
N VAL A 25 15.60 6.16 -0.40
CA VAL A 25 14.33 6.51 -1.01
C VAL A 25 13.32 5.49 -0.50
N VAL A 26 12.57 5.86 0.54
CA VAL A 26 11.37 5.12 0.95
C VAL A 26 10.35 5.32 -0.17
N HIS A 27 10.30 4.36 -1.09
CA HIS A 27 9.27 4.33 -2.11
C HIS A 27 7.95 4.06 -1.41
N ALA A 28 7.13 5.11 -1.28
CA ALA A 28 5.79 4.96 -0.76
C ALA A 28 4.94 4.22 -1.81
N ASP A 29 4.62 2.97 -1.51
CA ASP A 29 3.81 2.13 -2.37
C ASP A 29 2.38 2.68 -2.38
N LYS A 30 1.90 3.04 -3.58
CA LYS A 30 0.57 3.59 -3.78
C LYS A 30 -0.29 2.64 -4.62
N ILE A 31 -1.38 2.17 -4.02
CA ILE A 31 -2.40 1.38 -4.72
C ILE A 31 -3.67 2.24 -4.80
N VAL A 32 -4.27 2.31 -5.99
CA VAL A 32 -5.54 3.04 -6.20
C VAL A 32 -6.56 2.06 -6.76
N CYS A 33 -7.72 1.99 -6.13
CA CYS A 33 -8.82 1.16 -6.60
C CYS A 33 -9.36 1.69 -7.94
N PRO A 34 -9.74 0.81 -8.87
CA PRO A 34 -10.58 1.20 -10.00
C PRO A 34 -11.86 1.87 -9.50
N ALA A 35 -12.19 3.06 -9.99
CA ALA A 35 -13.42 3.76 -9.57
C ALA A 35 -14.69 3.01 -9.99
N VAL A 36 -14.61 2.26 -11.09
CA VAL A 36 -15.70 1.48 -11.67
C VAL A 36 -15.13 0.14 -12.11
N ILE A 37 -15.86 -0.95 -11.87
CA ILE A 37 -15.63 -2.23 -12.51
C ILE A 37 -16.80 -2.57 -13.42
N HIS A 38 -16.51 -3.27 -14.51
CA HIS A 38 -17.50 -3.76 -15.45
C HIS A 38 -17.61 -5.26 -15.34
N PHE A 39 -18.83 -5.77 -15.40
CA PHE A 39 -19.00 -7.21 -15.52
C PHE A 39 -18.74 -7.64 -16.95
N SER A 40 -17.98 -8.72 -17.13
CA SER A 40 -17.83 -9.37 -18.43
C SER A 40 -19.14 -10.03 -18.88
N GLN A 41 -20.00 -10.41 -17.92
CA GLN A 41 -21.31 -11.02 -18.14
C GLN A 41 -22.28 -10.52 -17.07
N ALA A 42 -23.57 -10.39 -17.39
CA ALA A 42 -24.55 -9.98 -16.40
C ALA A 42 -24.55 -10.95 -15.19
N PRO A 43 -24.62 -10.44 -13.95
CA PRO A 43 -24.62 -11.30 -12.76
C PRO A 43 -25.85 -12.21 -12.78
N ILE A 44 -25.63 -13.48 -12.46
CA ILE A 44 -26.71 -14.46 -12.31
C ILE A 44 -27.37 -14.23 -10.97
N ILE A 45 -28.66 -13.87 -10.98
CA ILE A 45 -29.46 -13.62 -9.79
C ILE A 45 -30.50 -14.72 -9.67
N SER A 46 -30.45 -15.48 -8.59
CA SER A 46 -31.49 -16.44 -8.22
C SER A 46 -32.72 -15.72 -7.67
N SER A 47 -33.91 -16.17 -8.06
CA SER A 47 -35.18 -15.68 -7.52
C SER A 47 -35.66 -16.51 -6.33
N ALA A 48 -36.47 -15.89 -5.47
CA ALA A 48 -37.32 -16.62 -4.52
C ALA A 48 -38.68 -16.95 -5.17
N GLU A 49 -39.43 -17.89 -4.58
CA GLU A 49 -40.76 -18.26 -5.07
C GLU A 49 -41.68 -17.03 -5.15
N GLY A 50 -42.37 -16.88 -6.29
CA GLY A 50 -43.28 -15.76 -6.54
C GLY A 50 -42.61 -14.45 -6.96
N TRP A 51 -41.27 -14.40 -7.09
CA TRP A 51 -40.54 -13.19 -7.51
C TRP A 51 -40.02 -13.29 -8.94
N ASN A 52 -40.07 -12.16 -9.67
CA ASN A 52 -39.42 -11.99 -10.96
C ASN A 52 -38.08 -11.27 -10.79
N VAL A 53 -37.05 -11.77 -11.48
CA VAL A 53 -35.70 -11.20 -11.43
C VAL A 53 -35.49 -10.22 -12.57
N SER A 54 -34.89 -9.07 -12.26
CA SER A 54 -34.31 -8.19 -13.28
C SER A 54 -32.96 -7.68 -12.80
N SER A 55 -31.99 -7.60 -13.72
CA SER A 55 -30.68 -6.98 -13.47
C SER A 55 -30.45 -5.87 -14.46
N ARG A 56 -30.11 -4.68 -13.95
CA ARG A 56 -29.67 -3.52 -14.75
C ARG A 56 -28.21 -3.15 -14.48
N ALA A 57 -27.53 -3.91 -13.62
CA ALA A 57 -26.18 -3.60 -13.17
C ALA A 57 -25.17 -4.08 -14.21
N ALA A 58 -24.73 -3.17 -15.09
CA ALA A 58 -23.62 -3.42 -16.02
C ALA A 58 -22.23 -3.10 -15.41
N ARG A 59 -22.23 -2.40 -14.27
CA ARG A 59 -21.03 -1.91 -13.59
C ARG A 59 -21.26 -1.75 -12.10
N MET A 60 -20.19 -1.75 -11.32
CA MET A 60 -20.21 -1.37 -9.90
C MET A 60 -19.21 -0.25 -9.64
N LEU A 61 -19.56 0.64 -8.71
CA LEU A 61 -18.67 1.69 -8.22
C LEU A 61 -17.88 1.15 -7.02
N ASN A 62 -16.64 1.61 -6.87
CA ASN A 62 -15.89 1.32 -5.65
C ASN A 62 -16.59 1.99 -4.46
N ASP A 63 -16.79 1.22 -3.39
CA ASP A 63 -17.45 1.71 -2.18
C ASP A 63 -16.56 1.59 -0.93
N GLY A 64 -15.31 1.14 -1.09
CA GLY A 64 -14.35 1.14 0.00
C GLY A 64 -13.04 0.42 -0.31
N GLY A 65 -12.14 0.43 0.66
CA GLY A 65 -10.92 -0.35 0.63
C GLY A 65 -10.46 -0.70 2.04
N PHE A 66 -9.80 -1.84 2.18
CA PHE A 66 -9.33 -2.38 3.45
C PHE A 66 -8.07 -3.23 3.26
N LEU A 67 -7.33 -3.44 4.35
CA LEU A 67 -6.13 -4.26 4.37
C LEU A 67 -6.42 -5.64 4.95
N SER A 68 -5.69 -6.64 4.46
CA SER A 68 -5.71 -8.01 4.96
C SER A 68 -4.29 -8.59 5.03
N SER A 69 -4.11 -9.57 5.93
CA SER A 69 -2.86 -10.31 6.15
C SER A 69 -2.98 -11.71 5.54
N GLY A 70 -2.13 -12.06 4.58
CA GLY A 70 -2.24 -13.31 3.82
C GLY A 70 -3.17 -13.19 2.61
N ASP A 71 -3.45 -14.32 1.94
CA ASP A 71 -4.26 -14.31 0.72
C ASP A 71 -5.67 -13.74 1.01
N PRO A 72 -6.23 -12.87 0.15
CA PRO A 72 -7.56 -12.28 0.35
C PRO A 72 -8.69 -13.30 0.58
N LYS A 73 -8.53 -14.55 0.12
CA LYS A 73 -9.50 -15.64 0.36
C LYS A 73 -9.57 -16.06 1.83
N GLU A 74 -8.52 -15.82 2.60
CA GLU A 74 -8.44 -16.12 4.02
C GLU A 74 -9.27 -15.13 4.86
N GLN A 75 -9.66 -13.98 4.30
CA GLN A 75 -10.49 -12.96 4.96
C GLN A 75 -9.93 -12.49 6.32
N ALA A 76 -8.61 -12.47 6.44
CA ALA A 76 -7.91 -12.00 7.64
C ALA A 76 -7.73 -10.47 7.58
N ASP A 77 -8.84 -9.74 7.64
CA ASP A 77 -8.87 -8.29 7.56
C ASP A 77 -8.20 -7.63 8.76
N LEU A 78 -7.30 -6.70 8.48
CA LEU A 78 -6.58 -5.93 9.48
C LEU A 78 -7.44 -4.75 9.94
N LYS A 79 -7.58 -4.63 11.26
CA LYS A 79 -8.27 -3.49 11.86
C LYS A 79 -7.37 -2.24 11.78
N GLY A 80 -7.83 -1.25 11.03
CA GLY A 80 -7.23 0.08 11.03
C GLY A 80 -7.79 0.93 12.16
N GLU A 81 -7.06 1.97 12.51
CA GLU A 81 -7.49 3.02 13.45
C GLU A 81 -7.90 4.27 12.67
N ASP A 82 -8.93 4.96 13.16
CA ASP A 82 -9.35 6.21 12.54
C ASP A 82 -8.32 7.30 12.86
N ALA A 83 -7.82 7.98 11.84
CA ALA A 83 -6.77 8.97 11.99
C ALA A 83 -6.98 10.18 11.08
N VAL A 84 -6.22 11.25 11.34
CA VAL A 84 -6.13 12.44 10.49
C VAL A 84 -4.68 12.62 10.07
N VAL A 85 -4.41 12.47 8.76
CA VAL A 85 -3.07 12.66 8.17
C VAL A 85 -3.17 13.80 7.17
N ASP A 86 -2.31 14.82 7.33
CA ASP A 86 -2.30 16.03 6.49
C ASP A 86 -3.69 16.70 6.36
N GLY A 87 -4.44 16.73 7.47
CA GLY A 87 -5.79 17.31 7.53
C GLY A 87 -6.90 16.46 6.89
N LYS A 88 -6.61 15.24 6.46
CA LYS A 88 -7.59 14.32 5.84
C LYS A 88 -7.92 13.17 6.78
N LYS A 89 -9.21 12.91 6.96
CA LYS A 89 -9.72 11.73 7.68
C LYS A 89 -9.50 10.45 6.87
N GLY A 90 -9.39 9.33 7.57
CA GLY A 90 -9.10 8.03 6.98
C GLY A 90 -8.71 6.99 8.02
N ARG A 91 -8.18 5.89 7.51
CA ARG A 91 -7.80 4.70 8.26
C ARG A 91 -6.28 4.52 8.18
N LEU A 92 -5.65 4.40 9.35
CA LEU A 92 -4.21 4.14 9.50
C LEU A 92 -4.01 2.72 10.05
N TRP A 93 -2.99 2.03 9.53
CA TRP A 93 -2.55 0.74 10.02
C TRP A 93 -1.07 0.81 10.37
N GLU A 94 -0.74 0.34 11.56
CA GLU A 94 0.61 -0.12 11.89
C GLU A 94 0.69 -1.59 11.54
N ILE A 95 1.74 -2.00 10.83
CA ILE A 95 1.82 -3.34 10.24
C ILE A 95 2.82 -4.17 11.03
N ASP A 96 2.33 -5.27 11.60
CA ASP A 96 3.17 -6.19 12.34
C ASP A 96 4.16 -6.91 11.41
N PRO A 97 5.37 -7.23 11.88
CA PRO A 97 6.32 -8.05 11.09
C PRO A 97 5.73 -9.39 10.66
N GLU A 98 4.84 -9.99 11.45
CA GLU A 98 4.16 -11.23 11.08
C GLU A 98 3.22 -11.05 9.88
N ASP A 99 2.45 -9.95 9.85
CA ASP A 99 1.58 -9.67 8.72
C ASP A 99 2.39 -9.43 7.44
N ASN A 100 3.54 -8.75 7.55
CA ASN A 100 4.49 -8.63 6.43
C ASN A 100 5.00 -9.98 5.93
N ARG A 101 5.25 -10.95 6.83
CA ARG A 101 5.68 -12.32 6.45
C ARG A 101 4.59 -13.04 5.66
N ARG A 102 3.34 -12.90 6.07
CA ARG A 102 2.17 -13.46 5.37
C ARG A 102 1.88 -12.70 4.06
N GLY A 103 2.27 -11.43 4.01
CA GLY A 103 2.09 -10.52 2.89
C GLY A 103 0.83 -9.68 3.07
N ILE A 104 0.95 -8.38 2.80
CA ILE A 104 -0.12 -7.42 2.95
C ILE A 104 -0.88 -7.27 1.64
N TRP A 105 -2.21 -7.32 1.70
CA TRP A 105 -3.09 -7.15 0.55
C TRP A 105 -4.08 -6.02 0.75
N PHE A 106 -4.19 -5.16 -0.25
CA PHE A 106 -5.21 -4.12 -0.30
C PHE A 106 -6.37 -4.58 -1.18
N SER A 107 -7.55 -4.64 -0.57
CA SER A 107 -8.79 -5.08 -1.21
C SER A 107 -9.70 -3.89 -1.46
N CYS A 108 -10.20 -3.78 -2.69
CA CYS A 108 -11.17 -2.80 -3.14
C CYS A 108 -12.56 -3.44 -3.14
N SER A 109 -13.50 -2.85 -2.40
CA SER A 109 -14.88 -3.32 -2.33
C SER A 109 -15.76 -2.66 -3.39
N TYR A 110 -16.71 -3.44 -3.90
CA TYR A 110 -17.71 -3.04 -4.87
C TYR A 110 -19.05 -3.72 -4.57
N GLY A 111 -20.13 -2.95 -4.60
CA GLY A 111 -21.49 -3.48 -4.42
C GLY A 111 -21.73 -4.00 -3.01
N GLN A 112 -21.27 -3.28 -1.98
CA GLN A 112 -21.34 -3.65 -0.58
C GLN A 112 -20.72 -5.03 -0.32
N TRP A 113 -19.43 -5.17 -0.64
CA TRP A 113 -18.65 -6.40 -0.46
C TRP A 113 -19.02 -7.57 -1.40
N ALA A 114 -19.93 -7.35 -2.36
CA ALA A 114 -20.29 -8.37 -3.35
C ALA A 114 -19.11 -8.79 -4.23
N VAL A 115 -18.22 -7.86 -4.56
CA VAL A 115 -16.99 -8.12 -5.31
C VAL A 115 -15.80 -7.47 -4.61
N LEU A 116 -14.72 -8.23 -4.48
CA LEU A 116 -13.44 -7.78 -3.97
C LEU A 116 -12.37 -7.91 -5.04
N LEU A 117 -11.71 -6.80 -5.38
CA LEU A 117 -10.48 -6.81 -6.18
C LEU A 117 -9.30 -6.50 -5.28
N ALA A 118 -8.37 -7.45 -5.15
CA ALA A 118 -7.24 -7.32 -4.25
C ALA A 118 -5.92 -7.23 -5.00
N ARG A 119 -5.00 -6.42 -4.46
CA ARG A 119 -3.62 -6.30 -4.93
C ARG A 119 -2.66 -6.39 -3.76
N LYS A 120 -1.60 -7.19 -3.93
CA LYS A 120 -0.53 -7.32 -2.95
C LYS A 120 0.32 -6.04 -2.89
N VAL A 121 0.54 -5.53 -1.69
CA VAL A 121 1.51 -4.45 -1.41
C VAL A 121 2.91 -5.02 -1.62
N GLN A 122 3.80 -4.26 -2.26
CA GLN A 122 5.15 -4.75 -2.54
C GLN A 122 6.07 -4.51 -1.34
N GLY A 123 6.96 -5.48 -1.11
CA GLY A 123 7.96 -5.39 -0.05
C GLY A 123 7.37 -5.47 1.36
N THR A 124 8.14 -4.94 2.31
CA THR A 124 7.80 -4.87 3.72
C THR A 124 7.48 -3.43 4.05
N VAL A 125 6.37 -3.21 4.76
CA VAL A 125 5.85 -1.89 5.11
C VAL A 125 5.67 -1.82 6.62
N ALA A 126 5.94 -0.66 7.21
CA ALA A 126 5.72 -0.41 8.62
C ALA A 126 4.35 0.21 8.89
N THR A 127 3.90 1.06 7.96
CA THR A 127 2.62 1.77 8.11
C THR A 127 1.90 1.86 6.77
N CYS A 128 0.57 1.84 6.82
CA CYS A 128 -0.27 2.10 5.66
C CYS A 128 -1.41 3.04 6.00
N TRP A 129 -1.81 3.88 5.05
CA TRP A 129 -2.83 4.90 5.20
C TRP A 129 -3.81 4.87 4.03
N SER A 130 -5.11 4.89 4.34
CA SER A 130 -6.18 5.06 3.36
C SER A 130 -7.08 6.23 3.76
N PRO A 131 -7.05 7.36 3.03
CA PRO A 131 -7.98 8.45 3.30
C PRO A 131 -9.43 8.05 2.96
N ASP A 132 -10.40 8.63 3.68
CA ASP A 132 -11.85 8.39 3.50
C ASP A 132 -12.37 9.12 2.25
N VAL A 133 -11.87 8.71 1.08
CA VAL A 133 -12.26 9.26 -0.22
C VAL A 133 -12.37 8.14 -1.24
N LEU A 134 -13.31 8.28 -2.17
CA LEU A 134 -13.49 7.36 -3.28
C LEU A 134 -12.88 7.91 -4.58
N PRO A 135 -12.29 7.06 -5.44
CA PRO A 135 -12.01 5.64 -5.17
C PRO A 135 -10.98 5.47 -4.05
N ALA A 136 -11.15 4.40 -3.28
CA ALA A 136 -10.27 4.07 -2.18
C ALA A 136 -8.82 3.92 -2.69
N LYS A 137 -7.88 4.30 -1.86
CA LYS A 137 -6.45 4.23 -2.18
C LYS A 137 -5.66 3.96 -0.92
N LEU A 138 -4.56 3.24 -1.09
CA LEU A 138 -3.62 2.93 -0.03
C LEU A 138 -2.28 3.59 -0.32
N ILE A 139 -1.66 4.12 0.73
CA ILE A 139 -0.32 4.69 0.72
C ILE A 139 0.44 4.01 1.85
N CYS A 140 1.47 3.22 1.54
CA CYS A 140 2.29 2.55 2.54
C CYS A 140 3.71 3.12 2.59
N LYS A 141 4.38 2.95 3.73
CA LYS A 141 5.77 3.34 3.99
C LYS A 141 6.50 2.23 4.72
#